data_AF-A0A1I3E240-F1
#
_entry.id   AF-A0A1I3E240-F1
#
_cell.length_a   1.000
_cell.length_b   1.000
_cell.length_c   1.000
_cell.angle_alpha   90.00
_cell.angle_beta   90.00
_cell.angle_gamma   90.00
#
_symmetry.space_group_name_H-M   'P 1'
#
loop_
_entity.id
_entity.type
_entity.pdbx_description
1 polymer ?
#
loop_
_entity_poly.entity_id
_entity_poly.type
_entity_poly.pdbx_seq_one_letter_code
_entity_poly.pdbx_strand_id
1 'polypeptide(L)' 'MATFISKFDFGDIVYLVTDPDQLKYIVCEIEFKPGSVVYVVSSGKETYTAYEFELSRERDMVEKLS' A
#
# COMPACT_ATOMS: atom_id res chain seq x y z
N MET A 1 20.69 -14.44 13.06
CA MET A 1 19.82 -14.30 11.86
C MET A 1 19.13 -12.96 11.95
N ALA A 2 19.14 -12.16 10.89
CA ALA A 2 18.30 -10.97 10.83
C ALA A 2 16.90 -11.40 10.37
N THR A 3 15.88 -10.94 11.07
CA THR A 3 14.47 -11.16 10.69
C THR A 3 13.94 -9.88 10.06
N PHE A 4 13.28 -10.02 8.91
CA PHE A 4 12.61 -8.93 8.22
C PHE A 4 11.10 -9.11 8.37
N ILE A 5 10.39 -8.02 8.65
CA ILE A 5 8.94 -8.01 8.87
C ILE A 5 8.35 -6.93 7.97
N SER A 6 7.33 -7.27 7.19
CA SER A 6 6.52 -6.31 6.44
C SER A 6 5.25 -5.96 7.21
N LYS A 7 4.76 -4.73 7.03
CA LYS A 7 3.48 -4.29 7.60
C LYS A 7 2.29 -4.83 6.83
N PHE A 8 2.43 -5.02 5.52
CA PHE A 8 1.42 -5.59 4.63
C PHE A 8 1.85 -6.97 4.13
N ASP A 9 0.87 -7.80 3.78
CA ASP A 9 1.09 -9.15 3.25
C ASP A 9 0.55 -9.27 1.81
N PHE A 10 0.96 -10.32 1.10
CA PHE A 10 0.47 -10.61 -0.24
C PHE A 10 -1.06 -10.78 -0.23
N GLY A 11 -1.72 -10.10 -1.16
CA GLY A 11 -3.18 -10.13 -1.25
C GLY A 11 -3.91 -9.14 -0.34
N ASP A 12 -3.21 -8.41 0.54
CA ASP A 12 -3.82 -7.32 1.30
C ASP A 12 -4.39 -6.27 0.34
N ILE A 13 -5.59 -5.78 0.67
CA ILE A 13 -6.18 -4.63 -0.01
C ILE A 13 -5.77 -3.35 0.72
N VAL A 14 -5.16 -2.45 -0.02
CA VAL A 14 -4.65 -1.16 0.46
C VAL A 14 -5.11 -0.02 -0.43
N TYR A 15 -4.98 1.20 0.08
CA TYR A 15 -5.27 2.46 -0.60
C TYR A 15 -3.99 3.30 -0.62
N LEU A 16 -3.81 4.07 -1.69
CA LEU A 16 -2.75 5.07 -1.76
C LEU A 16 -3.22 6.33 -1.01
N VAL A 17 -2.47 6.75 0.01
CA VAL A 17 -2.80 7.93 0.84
C VAL A 17 -2.88 9.22 0.00
N THR A 18 -2.11 9.29 -1.08
CA THR A 18 -2.07 10.44 -1.99
C THR A 18 -3.09 10.38 -3.12
N ASP A 19 -3.76 9.24 -3.31
CA ASP A 19 -4.78 9.07 -4.35
C ASP A 19 -6.10 9.70 -3.88
N PRO A 20 -6.58 10.76 -4.54
CA PRO A 20 -7.84 11.40 -4.19
C PRO A 20 -9.06 10.49 -4.42
N ASP A 21 -8.97 9.55 -5.37
CA ASP A 21 -10.06 8.61 -5.66
C ASP A 21 -10.06 7.44 -4.66
N GLN A 22 -8.92 7.21 -4.00
CA GLN A 22 -8.67 6.11 -3.07
C GLN A 22 -9.11 4.78 -3.69
N LEU A 23 -8.55 4.47 -4.87
CA LEU A 23 -8.78 3.19 -5.52
C LEU A 23 -8.23 2.06 -4.66
N LYS A 24 -8.85 0.88 -4.76
CA LYS A 24 -8.38 -0.33 -4.08
C LYS A 24 -7.23 -0.92 -4.86
N TYR A 25 -6.11 -1.15 -4.20
CA TYR A 25 -4.97 -1.87 -4.74
C TYR A 25 -4.73 -3.16 -3.95
N ILE A 26 -4.27 -4.20 -4.63
CA ILE A 26 -3.86 -5.47 -4.01
C ILE A 26 -2.33 -5.56 -3.97
N VAL A 27 -1.76 -5.94 -2.83
CA VAL A 27 -0.30 -6.16 -2.69
C VAL A 27 0.11 -7.40 -3.47
N CYS A 28 0.97 -7.22 -4.47
CA CYS A 28 1.44 -8.27 -5.37
C CYS A 28 2.91 -8.63 -5.15
N GLU A 29 3.74 -7.67 -4.72
CA GLU A 29 5.17 -7.87 -4.44
C GLU A 29 5.59 -7.14 -3.15
N ILE A 30 6.56 -7.72 -2.43
CA ILE A 30 7.17 -7.15 -1.23
C ILE A 30 8.69 -7.20 -1.40
N GLU A 31 9.31 -6.03 -1.55
CA GLU A 31 10.75 -5.85 -1.68
C GLU A 31 11.36 -5.36 -0.36
N PHE A 32 12.19 -6.19 0.28
CA PHE A 32 12.99 -5.77 1.44
C PHE A 32 14.29 -5.10 0.99
N LYS A 33 14.43 -3.80 1.29
CA LYS A 33 15.63 -2.99 1.03
C LYS A 33 16.33 -2.66 2.35
N PRO A 34 17.63 -2.33 2.34
CA PRO A 34 18.31 -1.87 3.54
C PRO A 34 17.57 -0.66 4.17
N GLY A 35 16.96 -0.88 5.33
CA GLY A 35 16.23 0.16 6.08
C GLY A 35 14.81 0.50 5.59
N SER A 36 14.27 -0.19 4.58
CA SER A 36 12.89 0.06 4.10
C SER A 36 12.24 -1.16 3.48
N VAL A 37 10.91 -1.15 3.40
CA VAL A 37 10.12 -2.11 2.63
C VAL A 37 9.37 -1.34 1.56
N VAL A 38 9.44 -1.84 0.33
CA VAL A 38 8.73 -1.31 -0.82
C VAL A 38 7.73 -2.36 -1.28
N TYR A 39 6.54 -1.92 -1.66
CA TYR A 39 5.45 -2.79 -2.07
C TYR A 39 5.10 -2.47 -3.52
N VAL A 40 4.86 -3.51 -4.31
CA VAL A 40 4.21 -3.35 -5.62
C VAL A 40 2.75 -3.73 -5.45
N VAL A 41 1.87 -2.80 -5.78
CA VAL A 41 0.42 -2.93 -5.64
C VAL A 41 -0.27 -2.78 -6.98
N SER A 42 -1.38 -3.49 -7.21
CA SER A 42 -2.09 -3.46 -8.49
C SER A 42 -3.57 -3.14 -8.34
N SER A 43 -4.12 -2.36 -9.27
CA SER A 43 -5.55 -2.13 -9.44
C SER A 43 -5.91 -2.37 -10.90
N GLY A 44 -6.53 -3.53 -11.17
CA GLY A 44 -6.86 -3.94 -12.54
C GLY A 44 -5.62 -4.16 -13.41
N LYS A 45 -5.39 -3.27 -14.38
CA LYS A 45 -4.23 -3.32 -15.30
C LYS A 45 -3.07 -2.42 -14.86
N GLU A 46 -3.30 -1.60 -13.84
CA GLU A 46 -2.33 -0.64 -13.34
C GLU A 46 -1.54 -1.26 -12.19
N THR A 47 -0.25 -0.91 -12.14
CA THR A 47 0.66 -1.32 -11.07
C THR A 47 1.38 -0.08 -10.57
N TYR A 48 1.61 -0.04 -9.27
CA TYR A 48 2.26 1.07 -8.61
C TYR A 48 3.26 0.55 -7.57
N THR A 49 4.37 1.27 -7.42
CA THR A 49 5.42 0.96 -6.44
C THR A 49 5.36 2.01 -5.34
N ALA A 50 5.14 1.57 -4.10
CA ALA A 50 4.90 2.45 -2.96
C ALA A 50 5.74 2.05 -1.75
N TYR A 51 6.16 3.04 -0.97
CA TYR A 51 6.67 2.82 0.39
C TYR A 51 5.52 2.57 1.36
N GLU A 52 5.87 2.00 2.52
CA GLU A 52 4.91 1.68 3.57
C GLU A 52 4.04 2.86 4.02
N PHE A 53 4.61 4.07 4.09
CA PHE A 53 3.89 5.27 4.55
C PHE A 53 2.91 5.84 3.51
N GLU A 54 3.02 5.40 2.26
CA GLU A 54 2.13 5.81 1.17
C GLU A 54 0.89 4.91 1.08
N LEU A 55 0.84 3.83 1.86
CA LEU A 55 -0.22 2.82 1.84
C LEU A 55 -1.00 2.80 3.16
N SER A 56 -2.32 2.61 3.06
CA SER A 56 -3.22 2.43 4.19
C SER A 56 -4.15 1.23 3.97
N ARG A 57 -4.51 0.52 5.05
CA ARG A 57 -5.61 -0.47 5.01
C ARG A 57 -6.99 0.18 5.09
N GLU A 58 -7.02 1.43 5.54
CA GLU A 58 -8.23 2.21 5.72
C GLU A 58 -8.31 3.26 4.62
N ARG A 59 -9.50 3.39 4.03
CA ARG A 59 -9.79 4.48 3.10
C ARG A 59 -9.91 5.76 3.91
N ASP A 60 -9.34 6.85 3.40
CA ASP A 60 -9.51 8.14 4.05
C ASP A 60 -11.00 8.49 4.13
N MET A 61 -11.49 8.71 5.37
CA MET A 61 -12.82 9.25 5.59
C MET A 61 -12.74 10.75 5.32
N VAL A 62 -13.01 11.16 4.09
CA VAL A 62 -13.35 12.56 3.83
C VAL A 62 -14.68 12.81 4.51
N GLU A 63 -14.65 13.30 5.75
CA GLU A 63 -15.85 13.85 6.39
C GLU A 63 -16.32 15.02 5.51
N LYS A 64 -17.36 14.78 4.72
CA LYS A 64 -18.13 15.86 4.16
C LYS A 64 -18.74 16.61 5.35
N LEU A 65 -18.14 17.74 5.70
CA LEU A 65 -18.81 18.78 6.47
C LEU A 65 -20.03 19.21 5.64
N SER A 66 -21.17 18.58 5.90
CA SER A 66 -22.50 18.96 5.39
C SER A 66 -23.10 20.06 6.25
#